data_AF-A0A6I2M114-F1
#
_entry.id   AF-A0A6I2M114-F1
#
_cell.length_a   1.000
_cell.length_b   1.000
_cell.length_c   1.000
_cell.angle_alpha   90.00
_cell.angle_beta   90.00
_cell.angle_gamma   90.00
#
_symmetry.space_group_name_H-M   'P 1'
#
loop_
_entity.id
_entity.type
_entity.pdbx_description
1 polymer ?
#
loop_
_entity_poly.entity_id
_entity_poly.type
_entity_poly.pdbx_seq_one_letter_code
_entity_poly.pdbx_strand_id
1 'polypeptide(L)'
;MPGAKVVDVARRHGVTRWQVYDWRRKLGSGKLAVPALAISEAPFAALVVEAPPPGITAPGHKSAGRIELVVDGVSIRIGADVDEARLSQVIRAVRAAAR
;
A
#
# COMPACT_ATOMS: atom_id res chain seq x y z
N MET A 1 13.36 12.09 17.69
CA MET A 1 14.65 11.82 18.36
C MET A 1 15.47 10.85 17.51
N PRO A 2 16.35 11.33 16.63
CA PRO A 2 17.33 10.47 15.97
C PRO A 2 18.13 9.69 17.02
N GLY A 3 18.27 8.37 16.86
CA GLY A 3 19.05 7.52 17.78
C GLY A 3 18.29 6.94 18.99
N ALA A 4 16.98 7.16 19.15
CA ALA A 4 16.22 6.54 20.24
C ALA A 4 16.11 5.01 20.08
N LYS A 5 16.40 4.25 21.15
CA LYS A 5 16.20 2.79 21.16
C LYS A 5 14.72 2.46 21.36
N VAL A 6 14.25 1.44 20.65
CA VAL A 6 12.84 0.97 20.72
C VAL A 6 12.43 0.60 22.16
N VAL A 7 13.35 0.06 22.95
CA VAL A 7 13.11 -0.31 24.36
C VAL A 7 12.80 0.92 25.22
N ASP A 8 13.51 2.03 25.01
CA ASP A 8 13.29 3.27 25.77
C ASP A 8 11.95 3.91 25.44
N VAL A 9 11.57 3.87 24.16
CA VAL A 9 10.25 4.34 23.70
C VAL A 9 9.14 3.47 24.31
N ALA A 10 9.29 2.15 24.26
CA ALA A 10 8.30 1.23 24.80
C ALA A 10 8.08 1.47 26.31
N ARG A 11 9.17 1.60 27.08
CA ARG A 11 9.12 1.90 28.52
C ARG A 11 8.44 3.24 28.81
N ARG A 12 8.78 4.30 28.06
CA ARG A 12 8.18 5.64 28.25
C ARG A 12 6.67 5.62 28.11
N HIS A 13 6.15 4.80 27.20
CA HIS A 13 4.73 4.74 26.88
C HIS A 13 4.00 3.55 27.53
N GLY A 14 4.64 2.81 28.45
CA GLY A 14 4.01 1.69 29.16
C GLY A 14 3.62 0.52 28.26
N VAL A 15 4.29 0.39 27.10
CA VAL A 15 4.02 -0.67 26.12
C VAL A 15 5.19 -1.63 26.04
N THR A 16 4.96 -2.81 25.48
CA THR A 16 6.01 -3.78 25.21
C THR A 16 6.75 -3.43 23.92
N ARG A 17 8.03 -3.85 23.82
CA ARG A 17 8.79 -3.76 22.57
C ARG A 17 8.07 -4.44 21.40
N TRP A 18 7.37 -5.54 21.67
CA TRP A 18 6.68 -6.33 20.65
C TRP A 18 5.49 -5.56 20.05
N GLN A 19 4.72 -4.85 20.88
CA GLN A 19 3.65 -3.97 20.38
C GLN A 19 4.20 -2.89 19.45
N VAL A 20 5.34 -2.28 19.78
CA VAL A 20 5.97 -1.27 18.91
C VAL A 20 6.38 -1.88 17.56
N TYR A 21 6.94 -3.09 17.56
CA TYR A 21 7.28 -3.80 16.31
C TYR A 21 6.04 -4.14 15.47
N ASP A 22 5.01 -4.69 16.11
CA ASP A 22 3.76 -5.05 15.46
C ASP A 22 3.07 -3.83 14.84
N TRP A 23 3.01 -2.71 15.57
CA TRP A 23 2.45 -1.46 15.06
C TRP A 23 3.26 -0.91 13.88
N ARG A 24 4.59 -0.91 13.93
CA ARG A 24 5.43 -0.49 12.79
C ARG A 24 5.17 -1.35 11.55
N ARG A 25 5.04 -2.66 11.72
CA ARG A 25 4.73 -3.59 10.62
C ARG A 25 3.34 -3.31 10.04
N LYS A 26 2.33 -3.19 10.90
CA LYS A 26 0.95 -2.92 10.47
C LYS A 26 0.83 -1.57 9.78
N LEU A 27 1.47 -0.54 10.31
CA LEU A 27 1.54 0.79 9.71
C LEU A 27 2.17 0.74 8.30
N GLY A 28 3.34 0.09 8.15
CA GLY A 28 4.00 -0.06 6.84
C GLY A 28 3.18 -0.87 5.83
N SER A 29 2.29 -1.75 6.31
CA SER A 29 1.37 -2.52 5.46
C SER A 29 -0.02 -1.87 5.26
N GLY A 30 -0.25 -0.65 5.77
CA GLY A 30 -1.55 0.03 5.70
C GLY A 30 -2.67 -0.59 6.55
N LYS A 31 -2.32 -1.48 7.48
CA LYS A 31 -3.27 -2.22 8.35
C LYS A 31 -3.51 -1.56 9.72
N LEU A 32 -2.97 -0.36 9.91
CA LEU A 32 -3.15 0.43 11.13
C LEU A 32 -3.49 1.86 10.74
N ALA A 33 -4.71 2.30 11.01
CA ALA A 33 -5.13 3.67 10.79
C ALA A 33 -4.51 4.59 11.85
N VAL A 34 -3.96 5.72 11.41
CA VAL A 34 -3.47 6.78 12.29
C VAL A 34 -4.42 7.97 12.15
N PRO A 35 -5.00 8.49 13.24
CA PRO A 35 -5.84 9.68 13.20
C PRO A 35 -5.09 10.85 12.56
N ALA A 36 -5.75 11.62 11.69
CA ALA A 36 -5.13 12.75 10.98
C ALA A 36 -4.49 13.79 11.92
N LEU A 37 -5.07 13.97 13.12
CA LEU A 37 -4.54 14.85 14.17
C LEU A 37 -3.19 14.37 14.73
N ALA A 38 -2.86 13.07 14.64
CA ALA A 38 -1.57 12.53 15.07
C ALA A 38 -0.46 12.69 14.02
N ILE A 39 -0.79 13.19 12.83
CA ILE A 39 0.16 13.45 11.73
C ILE A 39 0.77 14.85 11.84
N SER A 40 0.18 15.78 12.63
CA SER A 40 0.54 17.20 12.58
C SER A 40 1.82 17.62 13.30
N GLU A 41 2.57 16.72 13.94
CA GLU A 41 3.79 17.10 14.68
C GLU A 41 4.90 16.03 14.64
N ALA A 42 4.94 15.22 13.59
CA ALA A 42 6.07 14.31 13.45
C ALA A 42 7.33 15.15 13.06
N PRO A 43 8.45 15.10 13.80
CA PRO A 43 9.67 15.88 13.51
C PRO A 43 10.45 15.28 12.33
N PHE A 44 9.75 14.72 11.36
CA PHE A 44 10.31 14.28 10.10
C PHE A 44 10.15 15.43 9.12
N ALA A 45 11.20 15.70 8.33
CA ALA A 45 11.08 16.63 7.23
C ALA A 45 9.90 16.19 6.34
N ALA A 46 8.97 17.11 6.07
CA ALA A 46 7.90 16.85 5.13
C ALA A 46 8.53 16.46 3.79
N LEU A 47 8.08 15.34 3.20
CA LEU A 47 8.45 14.99 1.84
C LEU A 47 7.83 16.02 0.91
N VAL A 48 8.62 17.01 0.50
CA VAL A 48 8.24 17.92 -0.58
C VAL A 48 8.41 17.15 -1.89
N VAL A 49 7.31 16.69 -2.45
CA VAL A 49 7.31 16.19 -3.83
C VAL A 49 7.32 17.42 -4.71
N GLU A 50 8.49 17.72 -5.29
CA GLU A 50 8.59 18.75 -6.32
C GLU A 50 7.66 18.38 -7.48
N ALA A 51 6.82 19.33 -7.90
CA ALA A 51 5.98 19.10 -9.06
C ALA A 51 6.90 18.79 -10.25
N PRO A 52 6.63 17.73 -11.03
CA PRO A 52 7.45 17.42 -12.18
C PRO A 52 7.50 18.65 -13.10
N PRO A 53 8.67 18.98 -13.69
CA PRO A 53 8.81 20.14 -14.55
C PRO A 53 7.75 20.09 -15.66
N PRO A 54 7.19 21.24 -16.07
CA PRO A 54 6.17 21.29 -17.10
C PRO A 54 6.71 20.65 -18.38
N GLY A 55 6.20 19.46 -18.71
CA GLY A 55 6.68 18.65 -19.83
C GLY A 55 7.00 17.20 -19.47
N ILE A 56 7.24 16.88 -18.20
CA ILE A 56 7.19 15.49 -17.73
C ILE A 56 5.77 15.26 -17.25
N THR A 57 4.90 14.84 -18.17
CA THR A 57 3.73 14.07 -17.77
C THR A 57 4.27 12.83 -17.05
N ALA A 58 4.35 12.89 -15.71
CA ALA A 58 4.25 11.66 -14.93
C ALA A 58 3.09 10.90 -15.56
N PRO A 59 3.25 9.63 -15.99
CA PRO A 59 2.16 8.90 -16.61
C PRO A 59 1.03 9.01 -15.61
N GLY A 60 0.04 9.83 -15.95
CA GLY A 60 -1.07 10.08 -15.05
C GLY A 60 -1.54 8.68 -14.72
N HIS A 61 -1.64 8.37 -13.43
CA HIS A 61 -2.47 7.27 -13.01
C HIS A 61 -3.90 7.67 -13.36
N LYS A 62 -4.21 7.72 -14.67
CA LYS A 62 -5.47 7.28 -15.19
C LYS A 62 -5.53 5.85 -14.68
N SER A 63 -6.13 5.67 -13.51
CA SER A 63 -6.90 4.47 -13.24
C SER A 63 -8.01 4.43 -14.28
N ALA A 64 -7.64 4.22 -15.54
CA ALA A 64 -8.52 3.62 -16.51
C ALA A 64 -8.72 2.22 -15.93
N GLY A 65 -9.90 2.01 -15.33
CA GLY A 65 -10.35 0.86 -14.54
C GLY A 65 -9.56 -0.43 -14.74
N ARG A 66 -8.40 -0.54 -14.09
CA ARG A 66 -7.59 -1.76 -14.13
C ARG A 66 -8.04 -2.65 -12.97
N ILE A 67 -8.54 -3.83 -13.31
CA ILE A 67 -8.93 -4.85 -12.33
C ILE A 67 -7.72 -5.76 -12.11
N GLU A 68 -7.32 -5.99 -10.87
CA GLU A 68 -6.30 -6.96 -10.50
C GLU A 68 -6.97 -8.12 -9.75
N LEU A 69 -6.78 -9.34 -10.26
CA LEU A 69 -7.29 -10.56 -9.64
C LEU A 69 -6.11 -11.35 -9.07
N VAL A 70 -6.22 -11.80 -7.82
CA VAL A 70 -5.22 -12.65 -7.16
C VAL A 70 -5.86 -13.99 -6.82
N VAL A 71 -5.31 -15.08 -7.35
CA VAL A 71 -5.75 -16.46 -7.10
C VAL A 71 -4.52 -17.30 -6.81
N ASP A 72 -4.44 -17.90 -5.62
CA ASP A 72 -3.33 -18.78 -5.20
C ASP A 72 -1.92 -18.22 -5.46
N GLY A 73 -1.75 -16.89 -5.30
CA GLY A 73 -0.48 -16.19 -5.51
C GLY A 73 -0.18 -15.80 -6.95
N VAL A 74 -1.05 -16.14 -7.91
CA VAL A 74 -0.98 -15.68 -9.30
C VAL A 74 -1.73 -14.36 -9.44
N SER A 75 -1.09 -13.33 -10.00
CA SER A 75 -1.69 -12.02 -10.26
C SER A 75 -2.06 -11.85 -11.73
N ILE A 76 -3.34 -11.60 -12.01
CA ILE A 76 -3.85 -11.31 -13.35
C ILE A 76 -4.24 -9.84 -13.41
N ARG A 77 -3.70 -9.10 -14.39
CA ARG A 77 -3.97 -7.67 -14.58
C ARG A 77 -4.83 -7.45 -15.83
N ILE A 78 -5.99 -6.83 -15.66
CA ILE A 78 -7.00 -6.63 -16.70
C ILE A 78 -7.07 -5.14 -17.01
N GLY A 79 -6.80 -4.76 -18.27
CA GLY A 79 -6.94 -3.38 -18.72
C GLY A 79 -8.40 -2.94 -18.79
N ALA A 80 -8.63 -1.63 -18.78
CA ALA A 80 -9.98 -1.04 -18.83
C ALA A 80 -10.75 -1.38 -20.12
N ASP A 81 -10.03 -1.71 -21.18
CA ASP A 81 -10.58 -1.98 -22.51
C ASP A 81 -10.97 -3.45 -22.72
N VAL A 82 -10.97 -4.25 -21.65
CA VAL A 82 -11.33 -5.67 -21.72
C VAL A 82 -12.84 -5.84 -21.76
N ASP A 83 -13.30 -6.47 -22.83
CA ASP A 83 -14.68 -6.93 -23.01
C ASP A 83 -15.07 -8.01 -21.97
N GLU A 84 -16.31 -7.97 -21.50
CA GLU A 84 -16.87 -8.87 -20.49
C GLU A 84 -16.79 -10.36 -20.90
N ALA A 85 -17.05 -10.68 -22.17
CA ALA A 85 -16.99 -12.05 -22.66
C ALA A 85 -15.56 -12.58 -22.61
N ARG A 86 -14.59 -11.74 -22.96
CA ARG A 86 -13.15 -12.09 -22.90
C ARG A 86 -12.70 -12.27 -21.46
N LEU A 87 -13.12 -11.40 -20.54
CA LEU A 87 -12.81 -11.55 -19.11
C LEU A 87 -13.41 -12.85 -18.54
N SER A 88 -14.67 -13.14 -18.86
CA SER A 88 -15.35 -14.35 -18.42
C SER A 88 -14.68 -15.62 -18.95
N GLN A 89 -14.23 -15.61 -20.20
CA GLN A 89 -13.50 -16.73 -20.81
C GLN A 89 -12.17 -17.00 -20.08
N VAL A 90 -11.41 -15.94 -19.76
CA VAL A 90 -10.15 -16.07 -19.02
C VAL A 90 -10.39 -16.63 -17.61
N ILE A 91 -11.39 -16.12 -16.88
CA ILE A 91 -11.73 -16.62 -15.54
C ILE A 91 -12.12 -18.11 -15.59
N ARG A 92 -12.91 -18.52 -16.59
CA ARG A 92 -13.28 -19.93 -16.78
C ARG A 92 -12.07 -20.81 -17.10
N ALA A 93 -11.17 -20.34 -17.98
CA ALA A 93 -9.95 -21.08 -18.32
C ALA A 93 -9.03 -21.25 -17.11
N VAL A 94 -8.83 -20.20 -16.30
CA VAL A 94 -8.04 -20.25 -15.06
C VAL A 94 -8.66 -21.25 -14.07
N ARG A 95 -9.98 -21.23 -13.88
CA ARG A 95 -10.68 -22.21 -13.04
C ARG A 95 -10.54 -23.65 -13.53
N ALA A 96 -10.52 -23.87 -14.85
CA ALA A 96 -10.35 -25.19 -15.44
C ALA A 96 -8.91 -25.72 -15.29
N ALA A 97 -7.91 -24.84 -15.41
CA ALA A 97 -6.50 -25.18 -15.26
C ALA A 97 -6.05 -25.36 -13.79
N ALA A 98 -6.79 -24.79 -12.84
CA ALA A 98 -6.57 -24.96 -11.41
C ALA A 98 -7.13 -26.28 -10.84
N ARG A 99 -7.63 -27.17 -11.70
CA ARG A 99 -8.23 -28.45 -11.36
C ARG A 99 -7.30 -29.60 -11.76
#